data_AF-A0AAN6GKZ6-F1
#
_entry.id   AF-A0AAN6GKZ6-F1
#
_cell.length_a   1.000
_cell.length_b   1.000
_cell.length_c   1.000
_cell.angle_alpha   90.00
_cell.angle_beta   90.00
_cell.angle_gamma   90.00
#
_symmetry.space_group_name_H-M   'P 1'
#
loop_
_entity.id
_entity.type
_entity.pdbx_description
1 polymer ?
#
loop_
_entity_poly.entity_id
_entity_poly.type
_entity_poly.pdbx_seq_one_letter_code
_entity_poly.pdbx_strand_id
1 'polypeptide(L)'
;MLALAHTWVAKLTTAAVLAQLLIGVTASPFDAVLAIRSGTVAPNQECSSNSDCRSGNCIEWQDIYTACQRLTPSGDYAYNCNSGEYYFQDYCSGVAVGQACANQGECVGRCSKGKCVKTVSGKTKCKTDLGCSGLQVCRNSTCFLPAPKSLEPRESCKGDTSCRSGRCVTDLAERFIGEGIYPVQPSCDVFQKGQQGCRNFYDCYDAACLNATTTSYGTCQLAPDGERCVANFQCQNVCRADGICYTPAPGSVRKRDTCTESSQCLSGACNDNDFIYHYRPDFTKSDNSTFEWVSDLNCAGSPIGGKCITNDDCDAGTCKSGVCKGKPLGASCASKTECTSMSCTIPSGSKNGKCTKGSA
;
A
#
# COMPACT_ATOMS: atom_id res chain seq x y z
N MET A 1 30.14 47.08 -71.08
CA MET A 1 28.68 46.89 -71.10
C MET A 1 28.39 45.67 -71.95
N LEU A 2 27.62 44.73 -71.40
CA LEU A 2 27.16 43.44 -71.97
C LEU A 2 28.26 42.40 -72.30
N ALA A 3 28.09 41.10 -72.07
CA ALA A 3 27.18 40.30 -71.26
C ALA A 3 27.60 38.82 -71.45
N LEU A 4 27.54 38.02 -70.37
CA LEU A 4 27.07 36.61 -70.33
C LEU A 4 27.86 35.55 -71.15
N ALA A 5 28.02 34.28 -70.77
CA ALA A 5 27.59 33.45 -69.64
C ALA A 5 28.20 32.04 -69.82
N HIS A 6 28.37 31.31 -68.70
CA HIS A 6 28.02 29.88 -68.50
C HIS A 6 28.74 28.81 -69.39
N THR A 7 29.21 27.64 -68.94
CA THR A 7 29.00 26.83 -67.73
C THR A 7 29.86 25.53 -67.82
N TRP A 8 29.97 24.81 -66.68
CA TRP A 8 29.94 23.32 -66.51
C TRP A 8 31.24 22.45 -66.45
N VAL A 9 31.35 21.72 -65.31
CA VAL A 9 31.80 20.30 -65.11
C VAL A 9 33.34 20.06 -65.16
N ALA A 10 34.03 19.24 -64.35
CA ALA A 10 33.71 18.05 -63.55
C ALA A 10 34.80 17.73 -62.48
N LYS A 11 34.34 17.04 -61.42
CA LYS A 11 34.90 15.85 -60.72
C LYS A 11 36.35 15.90 -60.16
N LEU A 12 36.51 15.90 -58.84
CA LEU A 12 36.65 14.73 -57.92
C LEU A 12 37.82 13.80 -58.27
N THR A 13 38.85 13.72 -57.39
CA THR A 13 39.34 12.46 -56.80
C THR A 13 40.52 12.66 -55.81
N THR A 14 40.38 12.01 -54.64
CA THR A 14 41.40 11.41 -53.73
C THR A 14 42.58 12.25 -53.24
N ALA A 15 42.65 12.64 -51.96
CA ALA A 15 42.90 11.84 -50.75
C ALA A 15 44.36 11.37 -50.58
N ALA A 16 45.07 11.98 -49.61
CA ALA A 16 45.59 11.35 -48.40
C ALA A 16 46.80 12.14 -47.87
N VAL A 17 46.59 12.87 -46.78
CA VAL A 17 47.64 13.48 -45.95
C VAL A 17 48.02 12.45 -44.89
N LEU A 18 49.28 12.06 -44.84
CA LEU A 18 49.86 11.32 -43.71
C LEU A 18 51.04 12.14 -43.18
N ALA A 19 50.72 12.99 -42.20
CA ALA A 19 51.69 13.72 -41.41
C ALA A 19 51.57 13.26 -39.94
N GLN A 20 52.61 12.54 -39.52
CA GLN A 20 53.37 12.73 -38.28
C GLN A 20 52.72 12.63 -36.88
N LEU A 21 53.59 12.15 -35.98
CA LEU A 21 53.81 12.58 -34.60
C LEU A 21 53.09 11.83 -33.46
N LEU A 22 53.89 10.94 -32.87
CA LEU A 22 53.89 10.56 -31.46
C LEU A 22 53.70 11.77 -30.54
N ILE A 23 52.69 11.71 -29.67
CA ILE A 23 52.72 12.39 -28.37
C ILE A 23 52.29 11.36 -27.33
N GLY A 24 53.24 11.00 -26.47
CA GLY A 24 52.98 10.25 -25.26
C GLY A 24 52.11 11.06 -24.31
N VAL A 25 51.01 10.47 -23.88
CA VAL A 25 50.22 10.96 -22.76
C VAL A 25 50.63 10.14 -21.54
N THR A 26 51.46 10.75 -20.70
CA THR A 26 51.68 10.30 -19.32
C THR A 26 50.34 10.41 -18.59
N ALA A 27 49.67 9.28 -18.40
CA ALA A 27 48.55 9.18 -17.48
C ALA A 27 49.05 9.56 -16.07
N SER A 28 48.41 10.56 -15.49
CA SER A 28 48.61 10.99 -14.11
C SER A 28 48.30 9.83 -13.14
N PRO A 29 49.14 9.54 -12.13
CA PRO A 29 48.85 8.54 -11.10
C PRO A 29 47.70 8.96 -10.15
N PHE A 30 47.09 10.13 -10.32
CA PHE A 30 45.96 10.58 -9.50
C PHE A 30 44.58 10.11 -9.98
N ASP A 31 44.46 9.44 -11.13
CA ASP A 31 43.20 8.80 -11.56
C ASP A 31 43.06 7.34 -11.07
N ALA A 32 44.11 6.77 -10.46
CA ALA A 32 44.13 5.40 -9.95
C ALA A 32 43.69 5.27 -8.48
N VAL A 33 43.25 6.36 -7.84
CA VAL A 33 42.50 6.31 -6.58
C VAL A 33 41.00 6.43 -6.89
N LEU A 34 40.53 5.68 -7.89
CA LEU A 34 39.22 5.06 -7.74
C LEU A 34 39.39 4.08 -6.58
N ALA A 35 39.07 4.54 -5.37
CA ALA A 35 38.89 3.67 -4.22
C ALA A 35 38.09 2.46 -4.70
N ILE A 36 38.73 1.30 -4.72
CA ILE A 36 38.13 0.02 -5.05
C ILE A 36 37.08 -0.19 -3.97
N ARG A 37 35.87 0.31 -4.20
CA ARG A 37 34.71 -0.10 -3.45
C ARG A 37 34.58 -1.59 -3.73
N SER A 38 34.83 -2.40 -2.72
CA SER A 38 34.94 -3.86 -2.83
C SER A 38 33.64 -4.55 -3.23
N GLY A 39 32.51 -3.83 -3.13
CA GLY A 39 31.22 -4.39 -3.50
C GLY A 39 31.08 -4.59 -5.01
N THR A 40 30.75 -5.80 -5.42
CA THR A 40 30.46 -6.14 -6.82
C THR A 40 29.01 -5.90 -7.19
N VAL A 41 28.12 -5.87 -6.21
CA VAL A 41 26.67 -5.82 -6.37
C VAL A 41 26.23 -4.39 -6.72
N ALA A 42 25.50 -4.28 -7.83
CA ALA A 42 24.95 -3.01 -8.29
C ALA A 42 23.77 -2.57 -7.42
N PRO A 43 23.43 -1.27 -7.37
CA PRO A 43 22.25 -0.78 -6.66
C PRO A 43 20.94 -1.45 -7.11
N ASN A 44 20.00 -1.62 -6.17
CA ASN A 44 18.73 -2.35 -6.29
C ASN A 44 18.89 -3.84 -6.61
N GLN A 45 19.98 -4.46 -6.17
CA GLN A 45 20.17 -5.90 -6.18
C GLN A 45 20.29 -6.39 -4.74
N GLU A 46 19.87 -7.62 -4.49
CA GLU A 46 19.95 -8.24 -3.17
C GLU A 46 21.39 -8.23 -2.64
N CYS A 47 21.53 -8.01 -1.35
CA CYS A 47 22.80 -8.05 -0.64
C CYS A 47 22.63 -8.73 0.72
N SER A 48 23.74 -9.08 1.36
CA SER A 48 23.74 -9.60 2.73
C SER A 48 24.53 -8.68 3.68
N SER A 49 25.28 -7.73 3.13
CA SER A 49 26.12 -6.83 3.88
C SER A 49 26.47 -5.57 3.09
N ASN A 50 26.82 -4.49 3.80
CA ASN A 50 27.30 -3.23 3.21
C ASN A 50 28.48 -3.42 2.24
N SER A 51 29.35 -4.40 2.51
CA SER A 51 30.51 -4.71 1.67
C SER A 51 30.17 -5.31 0.32
N ASP A 52 28.99 -5.92 0.16
CA ASP A 52 28.55 -6.50 -1.12
C ASP A 52 28.23 -5.40 -2.12
N CYS A 53 27.79 -4.25 -1.62
CA CYS A 53 27.24 -3.16 -2.39
C CYS A 53 28.30 -2.21 -2.92
N ARG A 54 28.21 -1.87 -4.21
CA ARG A 54 28.99 -0.76 -4.80
C ARG A 54 28.69 0.58 -4.12
N SER A 55 27.50 0.76 -3.57
CA SER A 55 27.16 1.95 -2.77
C SER A 55 27.84 1.97 -1.40
N GLY A 56 28.34 0.83 -0.92
CA GLY A 56 28.84 0.63 0.43
C GLY A 56 27.72 0.52 1.47
N ASN A 57 26.46 0.48 1.03
CA ASN A 57 25.28 0.48 1.90
C ASN A 57 24.26 -0.52 1.37
N CYS A 58 24.16 -1.64 2.08
CA CYS A 58 23.10 -2.63 2.00
C CYS A 58 22.00 -2.15 2.95
N ILE A 59 20.87 -1.77 2.39
CA ILE A 59 19.74 -1.29 3.19
C ILE A 59 18.75 -2.42 3.30
N GLU A 60 18.28 -2.63 4.51
CA GLU A 60 17.14 -3.50 4.77
C GLU A 60 15.95 -2.93 4.00
N TRP A 61 15.52 -3.65 2.96
CA TRP A 61 14.26 -3.32 2.33
C TRP A 61 13.19 -3.92 3.22
N GLN A 62 12.77 -3.08 4.14
CA GLN A 62 11.66 -3.39 5.01
C GLN A 62 10.40 -3.35 4.15
N ASP A 63 10.08 -4.48 3.52
CA ASP A 63 8.69 -4.85 3.32
C ASP A 63 8.10 -5.02 4.72
N ILE A 64 7.74 -3.90 5.35
CA ILE A 64 7.03 -3.96 6.61
C ILE A 64 5.62 -4.45 6.26
N TYR A 65 5.46 -5.76 6.14
CA TYR A 65 4.17 -6.41 6.25
C TYR A 65 3.75 -6.37 7.71
N THR A 66 3.53 -5.17 8.24
CA THR A 66 2.85 -5.02 9.52
C THR A 66 1.37 -5.22 9.28
N ALA A 67 0.92 -6.48 9.32
CA ALA A 67 -0.49 -6.76 9.54
C ALA A 67 -0.82 -6.37 10.99
N CYS A 68 -1.04 -5.08 11.25
CA CYS A 68 -1.48 -4.63 12.56
C CYS A 68 -2.98 -4.92 12.68
N GLN A 69 -3.31 -5.81 13.63
CA GLN A 69 -4.68 -6.21 13.93
C GLN A 69 -5.44 -5.05 14.59
N ARG A 70 -6.73 -4.96 14.28
CA ARG A 70 -7.58 -3.89 14.80
C ARG A 70 -8.20 -4.34 16.11
N LEU A 71 -7.74 -3.77 17.23
CA LEU A 71 -8.24 -4.16 18.55
C LEU A 71 -9.47 -3.37 19.02
N THR A 72 -9.84 -2.25 18.38
CA THR A 72 -11.02 -1.46 18.80
C THR A 72 -11.88 -0.90 17.65
N PRO A 73 -13.20 -0.70 17.90
CA PRO A 73 -14.11 0.02 17.00
C PRO A 73 -13.73 1.49 16.77
N SER A 74 -13.15 2.17 17.77
CA SER A 74 -12.69 3.58 17.69
C SER A 74 -11.50 3.77 16.75
N GLY A 75 -10.81 2.68 16.37
CA GLY A 75 -9.65 2.73 15.49
C GLY A 75 -8.36 3.10 16.21
N ASP A 76 -8.31 2.91 17.52
CA ASP A 76 -7.07 2.93 18.29
C ASP A 76 -6.35 1.59 18.09
N TYR A 77 -5.20 1.63 17.43
CA TYR A 77 -4.33 0.47 17.31
C TYR A 77 -3.66 0.22 18.66
N ALA A 78 -4.00 -0.86 19.35
CA ALA A 78 -3.05 -1.44 20.28
C ALA A 78 -1.98 -2.14 19.44
N TYR A 79 -0.72 -1.72 19.61
CA TYR A 79 0.47 -2.32 19.03
C TYR A 79 0.55 -3.79 19.45
N ASN A 80 -0.19 -4.66 18.77
CA ASN A 80 0.07 -6.09 18.77
C ASN A 80 0.18 -6.53 17.32
N CYS A 81 1.08 -5.84 16.63
CA CYS A 81 1.58 -6.25 15.33
C CYS A 81 2.38 -7.53 15.58
N ASN A 82 1.72 -8.69 15.48
CA ASN A 82 2.42 -9.97 15.53
C ASN A 82 3.48 -9.93 14.42
N SER A 83 4.74 -9.98 14.82
CA SER A 83 5.86 -10.17 13.92
C SER A 83 5.70 -11.54 13.25
N GLY A 84 4.97 -11.58 12.13
CA GLY A 84 5.12 -12.69 11.19
C GLY A 84 6.60 -12.79 10.81
N GLU A 85 7.06 -13.99 10.45
CA GLU A 85 8.44 -14.18 9.96
C GLU A 85 8.69 -13.22 8.78
N TYR A 86 9.40 -12.13 9.07
CA TYR A 86 9.78 -11.13 8.09
C TYR A 86 10.80 -11.76 7.15
N TYR A 87 10.48 -11.84 5.85
CA TYR A 87 11.51 -12.01 4.83
C TYR A 87 12.13 -10.65 4.56
N PHE A 88 13.11 -10.27 5.39
CA PHE A 88 13.96 -9.14 5.08
C PHE A 88 14.84 -9.55 3.89
N GLN A 89 14.60 -8.96 2.73
CA GLN A 89 15.58 -8.96 1.67
C GLN A 89 16.30 -7.62 1.73
N ASP A 90 17.59 -7.65 2.05
CA ASP A 90 18.40 -6.44 1.99
C ASP A 90 18.77 -6.16 0.53
N TYR A 91 18.75 -4.88 0.14
CA TYR A 91 19.14 -4.46 -1.21
C TYR A 91 20.20 -3.37 -1.18
N CYS A 92 21.07 -3.35 -2.17
CA CYS A 92 22.07 -2.30 -2.29
C CYS A 92 21.41 -0.97 -2.60
N SER A 93 21.58 0.01 -1.72
CA SER A 93 21.12 1.38 -1.96
C SER A 93 21.81 2.01 -3.18
N GLY A 94 21.24 3.08 -3.72
CA GLY A 94 21.93 3.91 -4.71
C GLY A 94 23.23 4.51 -4.18
N VAL A 95 24.17 4.79 -5.07
CA VAL A 95 25.43 5.47 -4.79
C VAL A 95 25.17 6.95 -4.48
N ALA A 96 25.69 7.44 -3.35
CA ALA A 96 25.47 8.79 -2.86
C ALA A 96 26.02 9.88 -3.81
N VAL A 97 25.46 11.09 -3.73
CA VAL A 97 25.95 12.25 -4.50
C VAL A 97 27.44 12.50 -4.19
N GLY A 98 28.23 12.77 -5.23
CA GLY A 98 29.68 13.00 -5.21
C GLY A 98 30.50 11.75 -5.51
N GLN A 99 29.92 10.56 -5.39
CA GLN A 99 30.60 9.28 -5.56
C GLN A 99 30.61 8.83 -7.03
N ALA A 100 31.50 7.90 -7.35
CA ALA A 100 31.66 7.39 -8.72
C ALA A 100 30.45 6.55 -9.16
N CYS A 101 30.13 6.58 -10.45
CA CYS A 101 29.04 5.80 -11.04
C CYS A 101 29.34 5.44 -12.49
N ALA A 102 28.84 4.29 -12.94
CA ALA A 102 28.95 3.80 -14.31
C ALA A 102 27.73 4.19 -15.15
N ASN A 103 26.53 4.22 -14.57
CA ASN A 103 25.30 4.55 -15.28
C ASN A 103 24.26 5.23 -14.38
N GLN A 104 23.17 5.74 -14.96
CA GLN A 104 22.15 6.49 -14.20
C GLN A 104 21.42 5.65 -13.15
N GLY A 105 21.31 4.33 -13.33
CA GLY A 105 20.65 3.44 -12.37
C GLY A 105 21.43 3.23 -11.08
N GLU A 106 22.73 3.55 -11.08
CA GLU A 106 23.56 3.37 -9.90
C GLU A 106 23.48 4.53 -8.90
N CYS A 107 22.99 5.70 -9.31
CA CYS A 107 23.01 6.87 -8.44
C CYS A 107 21.70 7.06 -7.68
N VAL A 108 21.83 7.57 -6.46
CA VAL A 108 20.72 8.20 -5.75
C VAL A 108 20.18 9.39 -6.56
N GLY A 109 21.05 10.11 -7.30
CA GLY A 109 20.71 11.16 -8.28
C GLY A 109 21.00 10.80 -9.73
N ARG A 110 21.69 11.68 -10.47
CA ARG A 110 22.08 11.42 -11.86
C ARG A 110 23.56 11.10 -11.95
N CYS A 111 23.91 10.04 -12.68
CA CYS A 111 25.30 9.84 -13.08
C CYS A 111 25.69 10.84 -14.19
N SER A 112 26.66 11.72 -13.91
CA SER A 112 27.16 12.71 -14.85
C SER A 112 28.68 12.74 -14.79
N LYS A 113 29.33 12.47 -15.93
CA LYS A 113 30.80 12.38 -16.05
C LYS A 113 31.41 11.43 -14.99
N GLY A 114 30.79 10.26 -14.82
CA GLY A 114 31.27 9.23 -13.90
C GLY A 114 31.07 9.54 -12.41
N LYS A 115 30.34 10.61 -12.04
CA LYS A 115 29.98 10.93 -10.66
C LYS A 115 28.49 11.13 -10.48
N CYS A 116 27.94 10.69 -9.36
CA CYS A 116 26.59 10.99 -8.96
C CYS A 116 26.49 12.48 -8.62
N VAL A 117 25.65 13.22 -9.32
CA VAL A 117 25.42 14.63 -9.07
C VAL A 117 23.98 14.87 -8.62
N LYS A 118 23.81 15.90 -7.79
CA LYS A 118 22.49 16.43 -7.45
C LYS A 118 21.79 16.93 -8.70
N THR A 119 20.50 16.68 -8.76
CA THR A 119 19.70 17.03 -9.93
C THR A 119 19.20 18.46 -9.85
N VAL A 120 19.43 19.26 -10.90
CA VAL A 120 18.97 20.65 -10.99
C VAL A 120 17.54 20.69 -11.51
N SER A 121 16.73 21.59 -10.94
CA SER A 121 15.27 21.72 -11.16
C SER A 121 14.87 21.81 -12.64
N GLY A 122 13.76 21.16 -13.01
CA GLY A 122 13.00 21.44 -14.23
C GLY A 122 13.53 20.88 -15.55
N LYS A 123 14.69 20.20 -15.59
CA LYS A 123 15.25 19.65 -16.85
C LYS A 123 15.72 18.20 -16.79
N THR A 124 15.63 17.56 -15.63
CA THR A 124 16.36 16.30 -15.43
C THR A 124 15.44 15.21 -14.94
N LYS A 125 15.66 14.02 -15.51
CA LYS A 125 14.92 12.83 -15.14
C LYS A 125 15.31 12.37 -13.73
N CYS A 126 14.33 12.02 -12.91
CA CYS A 126 14.51 11.37 -11.62
C CYS A 126 13.71 10.08 -11.57
N LYS A 127 14.13 9.15 -10.72
CA LYS A 127 13.36 7.93 -10.40
C LYS A 127 12.69 8.01 -9.03
N THR A 128 13.33 8.67 -8.08
CA THR A 128 12.88 8.85 -6.70
C THR A 128 13.27 10.24 -6.18
N ASP A 129 12.71 10.69 -5.06
CA ASP A 129 12.98 12.03 -4.50
C ASP A 129 14.40 12.22 -4.01
N LEU A 130 15.08 11.12 -3.68
CA LEU A 130 16.48 11.14 -3.32
C LEU A 130 17.35 11.65 -4.47
N GLY A 131 16.86 11.48 -5.71
CA GLY A 131 17.53 12.03 -6.88
C GLY A 131 17.39 13.52 -7.03
N CYS A 132 16.45 14.15 -6.33
CA CYS A 132 16.19 15.57 -6.42
C CYS A 132 16.96 16.37 -5.37
N SER A 133 17.46 17.55 -5.77
CA SER A 133 18.27 18.40 -4.90
C SER A 133 17.42 19.27 -3.97
N GLY A 134 17.91 19.51 -2.75
CA GLY A 134 17.23 20.36 -1.78
C GLY A 134 15.83 19.86 -1.46
N LEU A 135 14.86 20.78 -1.45
CA LEU A 135 13.44 20.55 -1.18
C LEU A 135 12.64 20.04 -2.40
N GLN A 136 13.30 19.68 -3.49
CA GLN A 136 12.62 19.17 -4.68
C GLN A 136 12.18 17.72 -4.50
N VAL A 137 11.05 17.37 -5.10
CA VAL A 137 10.48 16.02 -5.14
C VAL A 137 10.37 15.53 -6.59
N CYS A 138 10.29 14.23 -6.79
CA CYS A 138 10.25 13.57 -8.08
C CYS A 138 8.81 13.26 -8.49
N ARG A 139 8.24 14.03 -9.43
CA ARG A 139 6.91 13.75 -9.99
C ARG A 139 7.01 13.61 -11.50
N ASN A 140 6.35 12.60 -12.06
CA ASN A 140 6.38 12.29 -13.50
C ASN A 140 7.81 12.19 -14.05
N SER A 141 8.69 11.52 -13.29
CA SER A 141 10.12 11.41 -13.60
C SER A 141 10.87 12.74 -13.70
N THR A 142 10.40 13.83 -13.10
CA THR A 142 11.12 15.12 -13.09
C THR A 142 11.19 15.74 -11.71
N CYS A 143 12.35 16.32 -11.38
CA CYS A 143 12.52 17.07 -10.14
C CYS A 143 11.89 18.45 -10.27
N PHE A 144 11.00 18.78 -9.33
CA PHE A 144 10.40 20.10 -9.22
C PHE A 144 10.35 20.52 -7.76
N LEU A 145 10.31 21.84 -7.54
CA LEU A 145 10.09 22.40 -6.21
C LEU A 145 8.57 22.53 -6.01
N PRO A 146 7.96 21.77 -5.09
CA PRO A 146 6.52 21.88 -4.86
C PRO A 146 6.18 23.27 -4.31
N ALA A 147 5.12 23.86 -4.84
CA ALA A 147 4.53 25.05 -4.25
C ALA A 147 3.90 24.71 -2.89
N PRO A 148 3.67 25.69 -2.00
CA PRO A 148 2.97 25.44 -0.75
C PRO A 148 1.60 24.79 -0.99
N LYS A 149 1.27 23.75 -0.22
CA LYS A 149 0.00 22.99 -0.32
C LYS A 149 -0.32 22.44 -1.71
N SER A 150 0.69 22.09 -2.50
CA SER A 150 0.54 21.56 -3.87
C SER A 150 0.73 20.04 -3.99
N LEU A 151 1.21 19.40 -2.92
CA LEU A 151 1.29 17.96 -2.82
C LEU A 151 0.04 17.43 -2.13
N GLU A 152 -0.57 16.44 -2.75
CA GLU A 152 -1.74 15.72 -2.27
C GLU A 152 -1.33 14.59 -1.32
N PRO A 153 -2.26 14.02 -0.52
CA PRO A 153 -1.95 12.87 0.33
C PRO A 153 -1.27 11.74 -0.44
N ARG A 154 -0.35 11.05 0.24
CA ARG A 154 0.54 9.98 -0.27
C ARG A 154 1.63 10.40 -1.23
N GLU A 155 1.63 11.63 -1.73
CA GLU A 155 2.74 12.10 -2.57
C GLU A 155 3.98 12.33 -1.73
N SER A 156 5.15 11.95 -2.26
CA SER A 156 6.42 12.12 -1.59
C SER A 156 6.72 13.59 -1.30
N CYS A 157 7.24 13.87 -0.12
CA CYS A 157 7.45 15.21 0.40
C CYS A 157 8.78 15.35 1.12
N LYS A 158 9.22 16.59 1.31
CA LYS A 158 10.41 16.94 2.11
C LYS A 158 10.12 17.91 3.24
N GLY A 159 8.85 18.28 3.43
CA GLY A 159 8.42 19.17 4.50
C GLY A 159 6.93 19.51 4.43
N ASP A 160 6.38 19.80 5.60
CA ASP A 160 4.95 20.03 5.86
C ASP A 160 4.30 21.08 4.95
N THR A 161 5.03 22.16 4.65
CA THR A 161 4.50 23.30 3.89
C THR A 161 4.11 22.94 2.46
N SER A 162 4.73 21.91 1.89
CA SER A 162 4.42 21.44 0.54
C SER A 162 3.13 20.59 0.50
N CYS A 163 2.76 19.96 1.61
CA CYS A 163 1.62 19.07 1.73
C CYS A 163 0.32 19.84 1.94
N ARG A 164 -0.73 19.45 1.23
CA ARG A 164 -2.08 20.01 1.40
C ARG A 164 -2.65 19.71 2.78
N SER A 165 -2.37 18.53 3.33
CA SER A 165 -2.68 18.15 4.72
C SER A 165 -1.85 18.92 5.76
N GLY A 166 -0.80 19.62 5.33
CA GLY A 166 0.11 20.36 6.20
C GLY A 166 1.05 19.48 7.00
N ARG A 167 1.19 18.18 6.66
CA ARG A 167 2.04 17.23 7.36
C ARG A 167 2.77 16.31 6.39
N CYS A 168 4.08 16.21 6.55
CA CYS A 168 4.97 15.32 5.82
C CYS A 168 5.49 14.27 6.80
N VAL A 169 5.04 13.02 6.65
CA VAL A 169 5.29 11.95 7.63
C VAL A 169 6.14 10.84 7.01
N THR A 170 7.00 10.22 7.82
CA THR A 170 7.77 9.03 7.43
C THR A 170 6.90 7.78 7.42
N ASP A 171 5.91 7.74 8.30
CA ASP A 171 5.03 6.60 8.50
C ASP A 171 3.62 7.03 8.12
N LEU A 172 3.20 6.64 6.92
CA LEU A 172 1.85 6.89 6.47
C LEU A 172 0.93 5.89 7.17
N ALA A 173 0.03 6.39 8.00
CA ALA A 173 -0.97 5.56 8.65
C ALA A 173 -2.07 5.21 7.63
N GLU A 174 -1.83 4.18 6.81
CA GLU A 174 -2.83 3.71 5.85
C GLU A 174 -3.80 2.74 6.50
N ARG A 175 -5.08 3.11 6.51
CA ARG A 175 -6.16 2.20 6.93
C ARG A 175 -6.71 1.32 5.80
N PHE A 176 -6.40 1.64 4.55
CA PHE A 176 -7.16 1.14 3.39
C PHE A 176 -6.57 -0.08 2.69
N ILE A 177 -5.35 -0.50 3.01
CA ILE A 177 -4.71 -1.55 2.24
C ILE A 177 -4.13 -2.56 3.22
N GLY A 178 -4.69 -3.77 3.23
CA GLY A 178 -4.13 -4.92 3.94
C GLY A 178 -2.74 -5.34 3.43
N GLU A 179 -2.20 -4.63 2.43
CA GLU A 179 -0.93 -4.88 1.76
C GLU A 179 -0.36 -3.55 1.25
N GLY A 180 0.04 -2.66 2.17
CA GLY A 180 0.70 -1.40 1.82
C GLY A 180 2.20 -1.49 2.03
N ILE A 181 2.97 -1.60 0.94
CA ILE A 181 4.42 -1.35 0.95
C ILE A 181 4.61 0.09 1.46
N TYR A 182 5.14 0.24 2.67
CA TYR A 182 5.39 1.56 3.25
C TYR A 182 6.36 2.33 2.34
N PRO A 183 6.03 3.57 1.95
CA PRO A 183 6.95 4.35 1.15
C PRO A 183 8.24 4.53 1.93
N VAL A 184 9.38 4.14 1.35
CA VAL A 184 10.73 4.33 1.92
C VAL A 184 11.10 5.83 2.06
N GLN A 185 10.16 6.73 1.77
CA GLN A 185 10.35 8.18 1.71
C GLN A 185 9.19 8.88 2.40
N PRO A 186 9.44 10.01 3.08
CA PRO A 186 8.38 10.80 3.67
C PRO A 186 7.32 11.15 2.62
N SER A 187 6.06 11.00 3.00
CA SER A 187 4.90 11.27 2.16
C SER A 187 3.94 12.22 2.86
N CYS A 188 3.18 12.97 2.07
CA CYS A 188 2.16 13.84 2.61
C CYS A 188 1.10 13.01 3.30
N ASP A 189 0.84 13.33 4.56
CA ASP A 189 -0.11 12.61 5.38
C ASP A 189 -1.54 12.77 4.82
N VAL A 190 -2.40 11.84 5.17
CA VAL A 190 -3.84 11.95 4.95
C VAL A 190 -4.45 13.04 5.84
N PHE A 191 -5.65 13.49 5.47
CA PHE A 191 -6.43 14.45 6.22
C PHE A 191 -7.10 13.80 7.43
N GLN A 192 -7.06 14.50 8.56
CA GLN A 192 -7.80 14.14 9.76
C GLN A 192 -9.28 14.53 9.62
N LYS A 193 -10.14 13.87 10.39
CA LYS A 193 -11.54 14.26 10.52
C LYS A 193 -11.70 15.76 10.82
N GLY A 194 -12.58 16.42 10.07
CA GLY A 194 -12.84 17.86 10.10
C GLY A 194 -12.00 18.69 9.13
N GLN A 195 -10.89 18.14 8.59
CA GLN A 195 -10.05 18.88 7.66
C GLN A 195 -10.66 18.93 6.25
N GLN A 196 -10.46 20.06 5.58
CA GLN A 196 -10.86 20.29 4.19
C GLN A 196 -9.68 20.04 3.26
N GLY A 197 -9.97 19.65 2.02
CA GLY A 197 -8.93 19.43 1.00
C GLY A 197 -8.85 18.00 0.47
N CYS A 198 -9.70 17.09 0.95
CA CYS A 198 -9.74 15.73 0.42
C CYS A 198 -10.39 15.71 -0.98
N ARG A 199 -9.96 14.81 -1.85
CA ARG A 199 -10.54 14.62 -3.20
C ARG A 199 -11.41 13.37 -3.26
N ASN A 200 -11.05 12.36 -2.49
CA ASN A 200 -11.72 11.06 -2.47
C ASN A 200 -11.58 10.39 -1.10
N PHE A 201 -12.19 9.22 -0.96
CA PHE A 201 -12.26 8.42 0.25
C PHE A 201 -10.91 8.03 0.87
N TYR A 202 -9.85 7.96 0.07
CA TYR A 202 -8.52 7.56 0.52
C TYR A 202 -7.70 8.72 1.08
N ASP A 203 -8.11 9.96 0.80
CA ASP A 203 -7.41 11.14 1.29
C ASP A 203 -7.68 11.39 2.79
N CYS A 204 -8.64 10.69 3.40
CA CYS A 204 -9.01 10.81 4.81
C CYS A 204 -8.51 9.62 5.65
N TYR A 205 -8.06 9.88 6.88
CA TYR A 205 -7.55 8.84 7.79
C TYR A 205 -8.66 7.92 8.33
N ASP A 206 -9.65 8.49 9.00
CA ASP A 206 -10.72 7.81 9.75
C ASP A 206 -12.12 8.33 9.37
N ALA A 207 -12.29 8.71 8.10
CA ALA A 207 -13.48 9.38 7.63
C ALA A 207 -13.71 9.18 6.12
N ALA A 208 -14.90 9.51 5.65
CA ALA A 208 -15.20 9.68 4.23
C ALA A 208 -14.82 11.09 3.77
N CYS A 209 -14.52 11.25 2.48
CA CYS A 209 -14.41 12.57 1.88
C CYS A 209 -15.78 13.01 1.35
N LEU A 210 -16.47 13.87 2.10
CA LEU A 210 -17.82 14.33 1.76
C LEU A 210 -17.77 15.66 1.02
N ASN A 211 -18.77 15.90 0.16
CA ASN A 211 -18.94 17.13 -0.63
C ASN A 211 -17.80 17.45 -1.61
N ALA A 212 -16.95 16.47 -1.92
CA ALA A 212 -15.99 16.60 -3.02
C ALA A 212 -16.74 16.56 -4.36
N THR A 213 -16.34 17.42 -5.28
CA THR A 213 -16.82 17.42 -6.66
C THR A 213 -15.63 17.37 -7.61
N THR A 214 -15.88 17.29 -8.93
CA THR A 214 -14.81 17.37 -9.92
C THR A 214 -14.04 18.69 -9.88
N THR A 215 -14.60 19.74 -9.28
CA THR A 215 -14.00 21.08 -9.23
C THR A 215 -13.75 21.59 -7.80
N SER A 216 -14.20 20.87 -6.77
CA SER A 216 -14.06 21.27 -5.37
C SER A 216 -13.56 20.13 -4.50
N TYR A 217 -12.70 20.48 -3.56
CA TYR A 217 -12.29 19.56 -2.50
C TYR A 217 -13.42 19.37 -1.48
N GLY A 218 -13.48 18.18 -0.91
CA GLY A 218 -14.40 17.83 0.17
C GLY A 218 -13.83 18.09 1.56
N THR A 219 -14.56 17.60 2.55
CA THR A 219 -14.17 17.60 3.97
C THR A 219 -14.19 16.17 4.50
N CYS A 220 -13.18 15.80 5.29
CA CYS A 220 -13.13 14.50 5.93
C CYS A 220 -14.14 14.44 7.09
N GLN A 221 -15.22 13.66 6.92
CA GLN A 221 -16.27 13.50 7.92
C GLN A 221 -16.83 12.08 7.89
N LEU A 222 -17.47 11.65 8.98
CA LEU A 222 -18.18 10.37 8.96
C LEU A 222 -19.42 10.49 8.08
N ALA A 223 -19.51 9.61 7.09
CA ALA A 223 -20.60 9.51 6.16
C ALA A 223 -21.90 9.09 6.88
N PRO A 224 -22.99 9.88 6.78
CA PRO A 224 -24.30 9.50 7.28
C PRO A 224 -24.93 8.37 6.44
N ASP A 225 -26.05 7.84 6.91
CA ASP A 225 -26.80 6.81 6.19
C ASP A 225 -27.17 7.25 4.77
N GLY A 226 -26.98 6.34 3.80
CA GLY A 226 -27.22 6.58 2.38
C GLY A 226 -26.01 7.09 1.60
N GLU A 227 -24.97 7.56 2.28
CA GLU A 227 -23.71 7.98 1.63
C GLU A 227 -22.81 6.80 1.29
N ARG A 228 -21.87 7.03 0.38
CA ARG A 228 -20.91 6.01 -0.08
C ARG A 228 -19.78 5.79 0.92
N CYS A 229 -19.29 4.56 0.98
CA CYS A 229 -18.17 4.14 1.82
C CYS A 229 -17.41 2.97 1.20
N VAL A 230 -16.10 2.96 1.41
CA VAL A 230 -15.18 1.86 1.10
C VAL A 230 -14.89 1.03 2.36
N ALA A 231 -14.85 1.65 3.54
CA ALA A 231 -14.56 1.00 4.81
C ALA A 231 -15.53 1.40 5.92
N ASN A 232 -15.67 0.53 6.94
CA ASN A 232 -16.62 0.74 8.03
C ASN A 232 -16.36 2.02 8.84
N PHE A 233 -15.09 2.34 9.10
CA PHE A 233 -14.71 3.54 9.85
C PHE A 233 -15.03 4.86 9.12
N GLN A 234 -15.45 4.81 7.85
CA GLN A 234 -15.86 5.99 7.12
C GLN A 234 -17.32 6.37 7.40
N CYS A 235 -18.12 5.45 7.92
CA CYS A 235 -19.52 5.68 8.23
C CYS A 235 -19.72 6.12 9.68
N GLN A 236 -20.82 6.82 9.95
CA GLN A 236 -21.29 7.02 11.34
C GLN A 236 -21.61 5.68 12.02
N ASN A 237 -22.08 4.70 11.23
CA ASN A 237 -22.41 3.35 11.65
C ASN A 237 -21.71 2.34 10.75
N VAL A 238 -22.46 1.54 9.98
CA VAL A 238 -21.91 0.40 9.25
C VAL A 238 -21.76 0.70 7.76
N CYS A 239 -20.63 0.29 7.17
CA CYS A 239 -20.47 0.23 5.72
C CYS A 239 -20.91 -1.15 5.18
N ARG A 240 -22.02 -1.17 4.42
CA ARG A 240 -22.52 -2.40 3.78
C ARG A 240 -21.59 -2.91 2.68
N ALA A 241 -21.82 -4.15 2.25
CA ALA A 241 -21.12 -4.73 1.11
C ALA A 241 -21.35 -3.96 -0.22
N ASP A 242 -22.49 -3.27 -0.37
CA ASP A 242 -22.76 -2.42 -1.53
C ASP A 242 -22.04 -1.05 -1.47
N GLY A 243 -21.23 -0.81 -0.43
CA GLY A 243 -20.49 0.43 -0.25
C GLY A 243 -21.37 1.61 0.15
N ILE A 244 -22.48 1.36 0.87
CA ILE A 244 -23.37 2.38 1.39
C ILE A 244 -23.44 2.34 2.92
N CYS A 245 -23.35 3.50 3.55
CA CYS A 245 -23.49 3.65 4.99
C CYS A 245 -24.94 3.43 5.43
N TYR A 246 -25.13 2.74 6.55
CA TYR A 246 -26.44 2.56 7.17
C TYR A 246 -26.35 2.29 8.68
N THR A 247 -27.46 2.54 9.38
CA THR A 247 -27.65 2.17 10.78
C THR A 247 -28.42 0.84 10.86
N PRO A 248 -27.79 -0.29 11.25
CA PRO A 248 -28.51 -1.53 11.45
C PRO A 248 -29.43 -1.46 12.67
N ALA A 249 -30.57 -2.16 12.61
CA ALA A 249 -31.37 -2.38 13.80
C ALA A 249 -30.61 -3.27 14.82
N PRO A 250 -30.82 -3.11 16.13
CA PRO A 250 -30.18 -3.95 17.13
C PRO A 250 -30.44 -5.45 16.90
N GLY A 251 -29.38 -6.25 16.92
CA GLY A 251 -29.43 -7.69 16.70
C GLY A 251 -29.96 -8.11 15.34
N SER A 252 -29.74 -7.32 14.28
CA SER A 252 -30.19 -7.62 12.91
C SER A 252 -29.08 -8.04 11.96
N VAL A 253 -27.83 -7.72 12.27
CA VAL A 253 -26.67 -8.01 11.41
C VAL A 253 -26.29 -9.49 11.53
N ARG A 254 -26.08 -10.15 10.39
CA ARG A 254 -25.86 -11.60 10.31
C ARG A 254 -24.40 -11.96 10.42
N LYS A 255 -24.11 -13.25 10.61
CA LYS A 255 -22.73 -13.77 10.66
C LYS A 255 -21.97 -13.32 9.40
N ARG A 256 -20.73 -12.89 9.57
CA ARG A 256 -19.83 -12.39 8.52
C ARG A 256 -20.21 -11.07 7.87
N ASP A 257 -21.32 -10.44 8.23
CA ASP A 257 -21.63 -9.08 7.79
C ASP A 257 -20.88 -8.06 8.66
N THR A 258 -20.57 -6.90 8.07
CA THR A 258 -19.85 -5.80 8.74
C THR A 258 -20.60 -5.32 9.98
N CYS A 259 -19.88 -5.03 11.06
CA CYS A 259 -20.43 -4.40 12.26
C CYS A 259 -19.44 -3.40 12.87
N THR A 260 -19.95 -2.45 13.65
CA THR A 260 -19.13 -1.59 14.54
C THR A 260 -19.28 -1.98 16.01
N GLU A 261 -20.41 -2.60 16.37
CA GLU A 261 -20.75 -2.93 17.74
C GLU A 261 -21.40 -4.31 17.86
N SER A 262 -21.12 -5.00 18.96
CA SER A 262 -21.73 -6.29 19.30
C SER A 262 -23.26 -6.26 19.38
N SER A 263 -23.84 -5.11 19.76
CA SER A 263 -25.29 -4.88 19.87
C SER A 263 -26.02 -5.02 18.53
N GLN A 264 -25.32 -4.85 17.41
CA GLN A 264 -25.87 -4.90 16.06
C GLN A 264 -26.03 -6.35 15.58
N CYS A 265 -25.20 -7.27 16.09
CA CYS A 265 -25.10 -8.65 15.63
C CYS A 265 -26.19 -9.56 16.22
N LEU A 266 -26.71 -10.49 15.41
CA LEU A 266 -27.62 -11.56 15.87
C LEU A 266 -27.01 -12.39 17.01
N SER A 267 -25.71 -12.63 16.94
CA SER A 267 -24.92 -13.35 17.95
C SER A 267 -24.63 -12.55 19.21
N GLY A 268 -24.83 -11.23 19.18
CA GLY A 268 -24.38 -10.32 20.24
C GLY A 268 -22.86 -10.16 20.30
N ALA A 269 -22.13 -10.47 19.22
CA ALA A 269 -20.68 -10.37 19.15
C ALA A 269 -20.21 -9.83 17.79
N CYS A 270 -19.45 -8.73 17.83
CA CYS A 270 -18.73 -8.13 16.71
C CYS A 270 -17.23 -8.29 16.95
N ASN A 271 -16.51 -9.04 16.12
CA ASN A 271 -15.10 -9.37 16.36
C ASN A 271 -14.25 -9.38 15.08
N ASP A 272 -12.93 -9.35 15.25
CA ASP A 272 -11.89 -9.36 14.19
C ASP A 272 -11.32 -10.78 13.94
N ASN A 273 -11.94 -11.81 14.53
CA ASN A 273 -11.31 -13.14 14.63
C ASN A 273 -11.34 -13.91 13.31
N ASP A 274 -12.25 -13.56 12.41
CA ASP A 274 -12.24 -14.03 11.04
C ASP A 274 -11.76 -12.83 10.23
N PHE A 275 -10.55 -12.85 9.65
CA PHE A 275 -10.12 -11.82 8.69
C PHE A 275 -11.01 -11.89 7.44
N ILE A 276 -12.22 -11.35 7.55
CA ILE A 276 -13.19 -11.33 6.47
C ILE A 276 -12.96 -10.06 5.69
N TYR A 277 -12.37 -10.24 4.52
CA TYR A 277 -12.30 -9.17 3.56
C TYR A 277 -13.68 -8.99 2.94
N HIS A 278 -14.24 -7.79 3.10
CA HIS A 278 -15.46 -7.40 2.43
C HIS A 278 -15.13 -6.86 1.04
N TYR A 279 -15.86 -7.33 0.04
CA TYR A 279 -15.75 -6.85 -1.32
C TYR A 279 -16.65 -5.62 -1.47
N ARG A 280 -16.05 -4.43 -1.66
CA ARG A 280 -16.81 -3.18 -1.82
C ARG A 280 -16.37 -2.41 -3.07
N PRO A 281 -17.26 -1.60 -3.68
CA PRO A 281 -16.89 -0.84 -4.88
C PRO A 281 -15.72 0.13 -4.62
N ASP A 282 -14.77 0.15 -5.54
CA ASP A 282 -13.70 1.15 -5.56
C ASP A 282 -14.19 2.41 -6.27
N PHE A 283 -14.47 3.44 -5.47
CA PHE A 283 -14.99 4.71 -5.96
C PHE A 283 -13.91 5.64 -6.53
N THR A 284 -12.63 5.23 -6.62
CA THR A 284 -11.62 5.96 -7.41
C THR A 284 -11.79 5.74 -8.90
N LYS A 285 -12.45 4.66 -9.32
CA LYS A 285 -12.77 4.40 -10.72
C LYS A 285 -14.15 4.96 -11.05
N SER A 286 -14.24 5.69 -12.15
CA SER A 286 -15.47 6.36 -12.59
C SER A 286 -16.61 5.41 -12.94
N ASP A 287 -16.32 4.13 -13.18
CA ASP A 287 -17.28 3.12 -13.61
C ASP A 287 -17.73 2.17 -12.47
N ASN A 288 -17.19 2.31 -11.26
CA ASN A 288 -17.40 1.40 -10.13
C ASN A 288 -17.24 -0.10 -10.53
N SER A 289 -16.44 -0.39 -11.56
CA SER A 289 -16.28 -1.76 -12.07
C SER A 289 -15.28 -2.57 -11.26
N THR A 290 -14.43 -1.87 -10.51
CA THR A 290 -13.45 -2.46 -9.61
C THR A 290 -14.00 -2.51 -8.19
N PHE A 291 -13.53 -3.50 -7.46
CA PHE A 291 -13.86 -3.71 -6.07
C PHE A 291 -12.56 -3.88 -5.31
N GLU A 292 -12.58 -3.44 -4.06
CA GLU A 292 -11.47 -3.58 -3.14
C GLU A 292 -11.83 -4.50 -1.98
N TRP A 293 -10.81 -5.22 -1.52
CA TRP A 293 -10.86 -6.05 -0.33
C TRP A 293 -10.55 -5.20 0.88
N VAL A 294 -11.54 -5.03 1.75
CA VAL A 294 -11.40 -4.20 2.95
C VAL A 294 -11.60 -5.05 4.19
N SER A 295 -10.63 -4.98 5.11
CA SER A 295 -10.70 -5.64 6.40
C SER A 295 -11.55 -4.79 7.34
N ASP A 296 -12.66 -5.35 7.82
CA ASP A 296 -13.50 -4.72 8.84
C ASP A 296 -13.90 -5.75 9.89
N LEU A 297 -14.38 -5.26 11.04
CA LEU A 297 -15.02 -6.12 12.02
C LEU A 297 -16.30 -6.70 11.44
N ASN A 298 -16.55 -7.96 11.75
CA ASN A 298 -17.75 -8.66 11.32
C ASN A 298 -18.44 -9.35 12.48
N CYS A 299 -19.74 -9.63 12.30
CA CYS A 299 -20.49 -10.36 13.31
C CYS A 299 -20.04 -11.82 13.36
N ALA A 300 -19.83 -12.33 14.58
CA ALA A 300 -19.55 -13.73 14.81
C ALA A 300 -20.80 -14.60 14.60
N GLY A 301 -20.60 -15.91 14.46
CA GLY A 301 -21.72 -16.86 14.43
C GLY A 301 -22.41 -16.95 15.79
N SER A 302 -23.72 -17.12 15.78
CA SER A 302 -24.50 -17.34 17.01
C SER A 302 -24.17 -18.71 17.62
N PRO A 303 -23.86 -18.79 18.93
CA PRO A 303 -23.67 -20.07 19.59
C PRO A 303 -24.99 -20.86 19.66
N ILE A 304 -24.94 -22.14 20.02
CA ILE A 304 -26.16 -22.91 20.34
C ILE A 304 -26.96 -22.17 21.43
N GLY A 305 -28.26 -22.00 21.21
CA GLY A 305 -29.16 -21.20 22.04
C GLY A 305 -29.25 -19.73 21.62
N GLY A 306 -28.32 -19.24 20.80
CA GLY A 306 -28.34 -17.90 20.22
C GLY A 306 -29.37 -17.71 19.11
N LYS A 307 -29.65 -16.45 18.75
CA LYS A 307 -30.61 -16.09 17.69
C LYS A 307 -30.07 -16.39 16.30
N CYS A 308 -30.94 -16.73 15.36
CA CYS A 308 -30.58 -16.92 13.95
C CYS A 308 -31.79 -16.68 13.04
N ILE A 309 -31.53 -16.44 11.75
CA ILE A 309 -32.55 -16.38 10.70
C ILE A 309 -32.42 -17.61 9.79
N THR A 310 -31.18 -18.01 9.52
CA THR A 310 -30.75 -19.08 8.63
C THR A 310 -29.69 -19.95 9.30
N ASN A 311 -29.42 -21.13 8.75
CA ASN A 311 -28.39 -22.02 9.28
C ASN A 311 -26.99 -21.38 9.31
N ASP A 312 -26.69 -20.50 8.35
CA ASP A 312 -25.38 -19.85 8.22
C ASP A 312 -25.11 -18.81 9.32
N ASP A 313 -26.15 -18.34 10.00
CA ASP A 313 -26.00 -17.41 11.13
C ASP A 313 -25.44 -18.10 12.37
N CYS A 314 -25.51 -19.44 12.44
CA CYS A 314 -25.00 -20.20 13.56
C CYS A 314 -23.49 -20.43 13.44
N ASP A 315 -22.79 -20.36 14.58
CA ASP A 315 -21.40 -20.81 14.64
C ASP A 315 -21.32 -22.33 14.57
N ALA A 316 -22.30 -23.00 15.19
CA ALA A 316 -22.44 -24.44 15.16
C ALA A 316 -23.93 -24.84 15.19
N GLY A 317 -24.25 -25.97 14.55
CA GLY A 317 -25.60 -26.52 14.55
C GLY A 317 -26.44 -26.10 13.35
N THR A 318 -27.74 -25.90 13.56
CA THR A 318 -28.72 -25.45 12.55
C THR A 318 -29.71 -24.48 13.17
N CYS A 319 -30.21 -23.54 12.38
CA CYS A 319 -31.23 -22.60 12.81
C CYS A 319 -32.62 -23.25 12.82
N LYS A 320 -33.25 -23.33 13.99
CA LYS A 320 -34.58 -23.92 14.14
C LYS A 320 -35.46 -23.03 15.01
N SER A 321 -36.52 -22.49 14.41
CA SER A 321 -37.46 -21.57 15.06
C SER A 321 -36.77 -20.31 15.59
N GLY A 322 -35.86 -19.74 14.80
CA GLY A 322 -35.12 -18.52 15.15
C GLY A 322 -33.99 -18.70 16.18
N VAL A 323 -33.66 -19.94 16.54
CA VAL A 323 -32.61 -20.26 17.53
C VAL A 323 -31.66 -21.31 16.99
N CYS A 324 -30.35 -21.11 17.17
CA CYS A 324 -29.33 -22.08 16.82
C CYS A 324 -29.44 -23.30 17.73
N LYS A 325 -29.65 -24.48 17.14
CA LYS A 325 -29.74 -25.75 17.87
C LYS A 325 -28.65 -26.69 17.40
N GLY A 326 -28.06 -27.42 18.34
CA GLY A 326 -27.19 -28.54 18.02
C GLY A 326 -27.90 -29.56 17.16
N LYS A 327 -27.14 -30.21 16.28
CA LYS A 327 -27.61 -31.28 15.41
C LYS A 327 -27.91 -32.55 16.24
N PRO A 328 -28.97 -33.29 15.88
CA PRO A 328 -29.36 -34.51 16.60
C PRO A 328 -28.35 -35.64 16.38
N LEU A 329 -28.42 -36.68 17.21
CA LEU A 329 -27.62 -37.89 17.05
C LEU A 329 -27.76 -38.48 15.63
N GLY A 330 -26.65 -38.95 15.05
CA GLY A 330 -26.59 -39.49 13.69
C GLY A 330 -26.51 -38.44 12.57
N ALA A 331 -26.70 -37.15 12.87
CA ALA A 331 -26.50 -36.08 11.89
C ALA A 331 -25.02 -35.88 11.55
N SER A 332 -24.73 -35.32 10.37
CA SER A 332 -23.36 -35.01 9.94
C SER A 332 -22.81 -33.79 10.70
N CYS A 333 -21.58 -33.89 11.19
CA CYS A 333 -20.90 -32.81 11.91
C CYS A 333 -19.44 -32.67 11.43
N ALA A 334 -18.90 -31.45 11.40
CA ALA A 334 -17.47 -31.23 11.19
C ALA A 334 -16.72 -31.01 12.52
N SER A 335 -17.43 -30.58 13.57
CA SER A 335 -16.89 -30.45 14.92
C SER A 335 -17.86 -30.95 15.99
N LYS A 336 -17.34 -31.19 17.21
CA LYS A 336 -18.16 -31.61 18.36
C LYS A 336 -19.18 -30.54 18.79
N THR A 337 -18.89 -29.26 18.57
CA THR A 337 -19.76 -28.14 18.98
C THR A 337 -21.02 -28.06 18.11
N GLU A 338 -21.06 -28.72 16.96
CA GLU A 338 -22.26 -28.77 16.11
C GLU A 338 -23.35 -29.70 16.65
N CYS A 339 -23.03 -30.60 17.58
CA CYS A 339 -23.94 -31.65 18.04
C CYS A 339 -24.58 -31.28 19.38
N THR A 340 -25.87 -31.59 19.57
CA THR A 340 -26.54 -31.43 20.88
C THR A 340 -25.83 -32.21 21.99
N SER A 341 -25.23 -33.34 21.64
CA SER A 341 -24.45 -34.19 22.55
C SER A 341 -23.03 -33.71 22.83
N MET A 342 -22.59 -32.61 22.21
CA MET A 342 -21.20 -32.12 22.26
C MET A 342 -20.15 -33.18 21.84
N SER A 343 -20.56 -34.14 21.02
CA SER A 343 -19.74 -35.29 20.59
C SER A 343 -19.95 -35.56 19.10
N CYS A 344 -18.87 -35.54 18.34
CA CYS A 344 -18.81 -35.81 16.91
C CYS A 344 -17.72 -36.84 16.64
N THR A 345 -18.09 -38.01 16.13
CA THR A 345 -17.13 -39.05 15.76
C THR A 345 -16.76 -38.90 14.29
N ILE A 346 -15.53 -38.46 14.01
CA ILE A 346 -14.99 -38.26 12.66
C ILE A 346 -14.14 -39.49 12.29
N PRO A 347 -14.52 -40.29 11.28
CA PRO A 347 -13.71 -41.42 10.82
C PRO A 347 -12.33 -40.96 10.33
N SER A 348 -11.30 -41.79 10.55
CA SER A 348 -9.96 -41.52 10.05
C SER A 348 -9.96 -41.23 8.54
N GLY A 349 -9.35 -40.13 8.13
CA GLY A 349 -9.31 -39.68 6.74
C GLY A 349 -10.55 -38.92 6.23
N SER A 350 -11.56 -38.67 7.08
CA SER A 350 -12.73 -37.86 6.71
C SER A 350 -12.66 -36.43 7.27
N LYS A 351 -13.24 -35.47 6.55
CA LYS A 351 -13.48 -34.09 7.06
C LYS A 351 -14.78 -33.98 7.88
N ASN A 352 -15.66 -34.97 7.76
CA ASN A 352 -16.99 -34.97 8.39
C ASN A 352 -17.22 -36.27 9.17
N GLY A 353 -17.87 -36.14 10.33
CA GLY A 353 -18.27 -37.21 11.22
C GLY A 353 -19.77 -37.30 11.45
N LYS A 354 -20.16 -38.07 12.46
CA LYS A 354 -21.55 -38.20 12.92
C LYS A 354 -21.69 -37.79 14.38
N CYS A 355 -22.78 -37.09 14.70
CA CYS A 355 -23.11 -36.75 16.09
C CYS A 355 -23.37 -38.03 16.89
N THR A 356 -22.57 -38.27 17.91
CA THR A 356 -22.61 -39.47 18.75
C THR A 356 -23.02 -39.12 20.16
N LYS A 357 -23.44 -40.10 20.96
CA LYS A 357 -23.74 -39.87 22.38
C LYS A 357 -22.44 -39.40 23.06
N GLY A 358 -22.53 -38.37 23.90
CA GLY A 358 -21.37 -37.94 24.70
C GLY A 358 -20.96 -39.07 25.64
N SER A 359 -19.66 -39.35 25.73
CA SER A 359 -19.12 -40.16 26.82
C SER A 359 -19.27 -39.32 28.08
N ALA A 360 -20.20 -39.71 28.95
CA ALA A 360 -20.34 -39.08 30.26
C ALA A 360 -19.10 -39.33 31.13
#